data_AF-X0SBH7-F1
#
_entry.id   AF-X0SBH7-F1
#
_cell.length_a   1.000
_cell.length_b   1.000
_cell.length_c   1.000
_cell.angle_alpha   90.00
_cell.angle_beta   90.00
_cell.angle_gamma   90.00
#
_symmetry.space_group_name_H-M   'P 1'
#
loop_
_entity.id
_entity.type
_entity.pdbx_description
1 polymer ?
#
loop_
_entity_poly.entity_id
_entity_poly.type
_entity_poly.pdbx_seq_one_letter_code
_entity_poly.pdbx_strand_id
1 'polypeptide(L)'
;KSAIKAGFSKKSAGKIATELMQIPQIKNAVGKAVDKALWKAEVSVERILREYEVLAFQKIPDYLKMHKDGSITLKSFTTMKNGTERAIAGITEDTWITKGKGGDALLHKKVTYKFHDKLRALEALAKFKQMLIQRIDISGEMTLKPKFDLEELRKSYVDINGAGRKKPRTKKS
;
A
#
# COMPACT_ATOMS: atom_id res chain seq x y z
N LYS A 1 1.82 -13.88 -11.49
CA LYS A 1 2.72 -15.01 -11.84
C LYS A 1 2.50 -16.28 -10.98
N SER A 2 1.63 -16.28 -9.97
CA SER A 2 1.45 -17.41 -9.05
C SER A 2 0.68 -18.61 -9.61
N ALA A 3 -0.40 -18.39 -10.39
CA ALA A 3 -1.15 -19.49 -11.02
C ALA A 3 -0.31 -20.28 -12.05
N ILE A 4 0.60 -19.59 -12.77
CA ILE A 4 1.54 -20.25 -13.69
C ILE A 4 2.51 -21.16 -12.92
N LYS A 5 2.98 -20.73 -11.75
CA LYS A 5 3.83 -21.54 -10.87
C LYS A 5 3.09 -22.72 -10.23
N ALA A 6 1.77 -22.61 -10.07
CA ALA A 6 0.90 -23.69 -9.60
C ALA A 6 0.51 -24.68 -10.73
N GLY A 7 1.08 -24.55 -11.93
CA GLY A 7 0.85 -25.46 -13.05
C GLY A 7 -0.28 -25.07 -14.00
N PHE A 8 -0.94 -23.92 -13.79
CA PHE A 8 -2.00 -23.45 -14.70
C PHE A 8 -1.43 -22.87 -16.00
N SER A 9 -2.15 -23.07 -17.10
CA SER A 9 -1.74 -22.57 -18.41
C SER A 9 -1.56 -21.05 -18.41
N LYS A 10 -0.53 -20.55 -19.10
CA LYS A 10 -0.25 -19.11 -19.19
C LYS A 10 -1.44 -18.29 -19.74
N LYS A 11 -2.24 -18.89 -20.62
CA LYS A 11 -3.39 -18.23 -21.26
C LYS A 11 -4.58 -18.03 -20.30
N SER A 12 -4.76 -18.93 -19.33
CA SER A 12 -5.88 -18.88 -18.36
C SER A 12 -5.48 -18.42 -16.95
N ALA A 13 -4.18 -18.37 -16.65
CA ALA A 13 -3.65 -18.06 -15.32
C ALA A 13 -4.16 -16.74 -14.70
N GLY A 14 -4.44 -15.72 -15.52
CA GLY A 14 -5.01 -14.46 -15.04
C GLY A 14 -6.43 -14.62 -14.48
N LYS A 15 -7.33 -15.24 -15.26
CA LYS A 15 -8.72 -15.51 -14.84
C LYS A 15 -8.77 -16.46 -13.64
N ILE A 16 -8.01 -17.55 -13.71
CA ILE A 16 -7.97 -18.57 -12.65
C ILE A 16 -7.45 -17.98 -11.34
N ALA A 17 -6.45 -17.07 -11.37
CA ALA A 17 -5.97 -16.42 -10.16
C ALA A 17 -7.08 -15.60 -9.47
N THR A 18 -7.88 -14.85 -10.25
CA THR A 18 -8.99 -14.06 -9.72
C THR A 18 -10.09 -14.96 -9.15
N GLU A 19 -10.44 -16.05 -9.84
CA GLU A 19 -11.42 -17.03 -9.35
C GLU A 19 -10.97 -17.70 -8.05
N LEU A 20 -9.70 -18.13 -7.96
CA LEU A 20 -9.14 -18.72 -6.74
C LEU A 20 -9.16 -17.74 -5.55
N MET A 21 -8.97 -16.44 -5.78
CA MET A 21 -9.06 -15.42 -4.74
C MET A 21 -10.50 -15.13 -4.27
N GLN A 22 -11.50 -15.48 -5.08
CA GLN A 22 -12.91 -15.38 -4.69
C GLN A 22 -13.36 -16.55 -3.81
N ILE A 23 -12.65 -17.68 -3.84
CA ILE A 23 -12.96 -18.84 -3.00
C ILE A 23 -12.59 -18.53 -1.53
N PRO A 24 -13.57 -18.52 -0.60
CA PRO A 24 -13.34 -18.10 0.79
C PRO A 24 -12.28 -18.94 1.51
N GLN A 25 -12.21 -20.24 1.25
CA GLN A 25 -11.24 -21.15 1.87
C GLN A 25 -9.80 -20.80 1.49
N ILE A 26 -9.55 -20.52 0.22
CA ILE A 26 -8.21 -20.15 -0.28
C ILE A 26 -7.84 -18.78 0.24
N LYS A 27 -8.76 -17.81 0.19
CA LYS A 27 -8.55 -16.46 0.75
C LYS A 27 -8.19 -16.52 2.24
N ASN A 28 -8.89 -17.33 3.03
CA ASN A 28 -8.62 -17.52 4.45
C ASN A 28 -7.28 -18.23 4.70
N ALA A 29 -6.93 -19.23 3.90
CA ALA A 29 -5.64 -19.91 4.01
C ALA A 29 -4.47 -18.96 3.73
N VAL A 30 -4.59 -18.11 2.72
CA VAL A 30 -3.60 -17.07 2.42
C VAL A 30 -3.52 -16.05 3.56
N GLY A 31 -4.66 -15.57 4.07
CA GLY A 31 -4.71 -14.68 5.22
C GLY A 31 -3.97 -15.25 6.43
N LYS A 32 -4.29 -16.48 6.84
CA LYS A 32 -3.61 -17.17 7.94
C LYS A 32 -2.10 -17.32 7.72
N ALA A 33 -1.66 -17.59 6.49
CA ALA A 33 -0.24 -17.70 6.17
C ALA A 33 0.48 -16.34 6.31
N VAL A 34 -0.17 -15.26 5.85
CA VAL A 34 0.31 -13.89 6.03
C VAL A 34 0.36 -13.53 7.51
N ASP A 35 -0.71 -13.77 8.26
CA ASP A 35 -0.79 -13.49 9.69
C ASP A 35 0.29 -14.24 10.48
N LYS A 36 0.53 -15.52 10.15
CA LYS A 36 1.60 -16.32 10.75
C LYS A 36 2.98 -15.76 10.45
N ALA A 37 3.21 -15.24 9.24
CA ALA A 37 4.46 -14.59 8.88
C ALA A 37 4.65 -13.26 9.62
N LEU A 38 3.60 -12.44 9.72
CA LEU A 38 3.61 -11.18 10.47
C LEU A 38 3.82 -11.42 11.97
N TRP A 39 3.16 -12.43 12.53
CA TRP A 39 3.33 -12.86 13.91
C TRP A 39 4.77 -13.28 14.20
N LYS A 40 5.36 -14.13 13.34
CA LYS A 40 6.77 -14.54 13.45
C LYS A 40 7.75 -13.37 13.37
N ALA A 41 7.40 -12.34 12.60
CA ALA A 41 8.22 -11.14 12.45
C ALA A 41 7.96 -10.10 13.57
N GLU A 42 7.01 -10.36 14.48
CA GLU A 42 6.55 -9.42 15.50
C GLU A 42 6.16 -8.05 14.92
N VAL A 43 5.65 -8.06 13.68
CA VAL A 43 5.21 -6.86 12.97
C VAL A 43 3.71 -6.72 13.17
N SER A 44 3.35 -6.03 14.25
CA SER A 44 1.96 -5.66 14.52
C SER A 44 1.60 -4.33 13.83
N VAL A 45 0.30 -4.09 13.62
CA VAL A 45 -0.20 -2.83 13.04
C VAL A 45 0.19 -1.66 13.95
N GLU A 46 0.11 -1.84 15.27
CA GLU A 46 0.50 -0.85 16.27
C GLU A 46 2.00 -0.52 16.19
N ARG A 47 2.85 -1.52 15.94
CA ARG A 47 4.29 -1.31 15.77
C ARG A 47 4.58 -0.49 14.52
N ILE A 48 3.93 -0.82 13.40
CA ILE A 48 4.05 -0.06 12.14
C ILE A 48 3.61 1.40 12.35
N LEU A 49 2.47 1.62 13.00
CA LEU A 49 1.95 2.96 13.27
C LEU A 49 2.91 3.78 14.13
N ARG A 50 3.46 3.20 15.20
CA ARG A 50 4.44 3.88 16.06
C ARG A 50 5.69 4.30 15.28
N GLU A 51 6.18 3.48 14.35
CA GLU A 51 7.31 3.87 13.51
C GLU A 51 6.95 5.03 12.58
N TYR A 52 5.80 4.95 11.89
CA TYR A 52 5.35 6.05 11.05
C TYR A 52 5.10 7.35 11.82
N GLU A 53 4.60 7.28 13.06
CA GLU A 53 4.41 8.44 13.93
C GLU A 53 5.74 9.13 14.25
N VAL A 54 6.79 8.37 14.57
CA VAL A 54 8.14 8.93 14.82
C VAL A 54 8.64 9.68 13.59
N LEU A 55 8.48 9.10 12.39
CA LEU A 55 8.90 9.74 11.14
C LEU A 55 8.02 10.96 10.78
N ALA A 56 6.72 10.86 11.00
CA ALA A 56 5.74 11.89 10.66
C ALA A 56 5.78 13.10 11.60
N PHE A 57 6.12 12.90 12.87
CA PHE A 57 6.10 13.94 13.90
C PHE A 57 7.48 14.30 14.45
N GLN A 58 8.55 13.92 13.76
CA GLN A 58 9.91 14.37 14.07
C GLN A 58 10.02 15.90 14.14
N LYS A 59 10.71 16.39 15.19
CA LYS A 59 10.95 17.81 15.47
C LYS A 59 12.45 18.09 15.54
N ILE A 60 12.89 19.13 14.84
CA ILE A 60 14.31 19.54 14.77
C ILE A 60 14.96 19.78 16.17
N PRO A 61 14.28 20.43 17.15
CA PRO A 61 14.84 20.66 18.49
C PRO A 61 15.14 19.38 19.29
N ASP A 62 14.55 18.25 18.92
CA ASP A 62 14.80 16.99 19.61
C ASP A 62 16.20 16.46 19.28
N TYR A 63 16.78 16.86 18.15
CA TYR A 63 18.11 16.45 17.67
C TYR A 63 19.21 17.46 18.00
N LEU A 64 18.84 18.74 18.12
CA LEU A 64 19.78 19.85 18.28
C LEU A 64 19.86 20.35 19.72
N LYS A 65 21.03 20.85 20.10
CA LYS A 65 21.31 21.59 21.32
C LYS A 65 21.84 22.96 20.92
N MET A 66 21.07 23.99 21.25
CA MET A 66 21.53 25.36 21.11
C MET A 66 22.38 25.73 22.32
N HIS A 67 23.57 26.25 22.05
CA HIS A 67 24.45 26.83 23.04
C HIS A 67 24.16 28.32 23.19
N LYS A 68 24.62 28.90 24.32
CA LYS A 68 24.40 30.32 24.64
C LYS A 68 25.08 31.29 23.66
N ASP A 69 26.10 30.82 22.96
CA ASP A 69 26.84 31.53 21.92
C ASP A 69 26.12 31.52 20.56
N GLY A 70 24.92 30.92 20.47
CA GLY A 70 24.18 30.75 19.22
C GLY A 70 24.68 29.59 18.37
N SER A 71 25.71 28.85 18.80
CA SER A 71 26.16 27.64 18.11
C SER A 71 25.17 26.49 18.33
N ILE A 72 25.05 25.64 17.32
CA ILE A 72 24.17 24.47 17.35
C ILE A 72 25.06 23.23 17.33
N THR A 73 24.95 22.41 18.36
CA THR A 73 25.53 21.07 18.38
C THR A 73 24.43 20.04 18.38
N LEU A 74 24.74 18.80 18.02
CA LEU A 74 23.78 17.72 18.14
C LEU A 74 23.82 17.10 19.51
N LYS A 75 22.66 16.66 19.97
CA LYS A 75 22.58 15.76 21.12
C LYS A 75 23.25 14.45 20.73
N SER A 76 24.04 13.87 21.64
CA SER A 76 24.50 12.49 21.51
C SER A 76 23.30 11.55 21.50
N PHE A 77 23.40 10.40 20.85
CA PHE A 77 22.38 9.34 20.92
C PHE A 77 22.02 8.94 22.34
N THR A 78 22.98 9.01 23.27
CA THR A 78 22.77 8.75 24.70
C THR A 78 21.91 9.81 25.39
N THR A 79 21.83 11.00 24.82
CA THR A 79 21.04 12.15 25.32
C THR A 79 19.77 12.42 24.52
N MET A 80 19.56 11.72 23.40
CA MET A 80 18.30 11.83 22.65
C MET A 80 17.19 11.11 23.40
N LYS A 81 15.95 11.56 23.21
CA LYS A 81 14.78 10.87 23.74
C LYS A 81 14.65 9.52 23.03
N ASN A 82 14.37 8.45 23.79
CA ASN A 82 14.23 7.09 23.24
C ASN A 82 13.31 7.06 22.02
N GLY A 83 13.82 6.53 20.91
CA GLY A 83 13.10 6.33 19.66
C GLY A 83 13.24 7.48 18.66
N THR A 84 13.75 8.64 19.05
CA THR A 84 13.98 9.82 18.17
C THR A 84 15.06 9.53 17.12
N GLU A 85 16.04 8.69 17.46
CA GLU A 85 17.11 8.22 16.58
C GLU A 85 16.59 7.49 15.33
N ARG A 86 15.41 6.85 15.41
CA ARG A 86 14.82 6.08 14.31
C ARG A 86 14.42 6.92 13.10
N ALA A 87 14.30 8.25 13.26
CA ALA A 87 14.01 9.13 12.14
C ALA A 87 15.24 9.51 11.30
N ILE A 88 16.45 9.23 11.80
CA ILE A 88 17.70 9.54 11.12
C ILE A 88 17.98 8.45 10.09
N ALA A 89 17.99 8.83 8.81
CA ALA A 89 18.30 7.96 7.69
C ALA A 89 19.81 7.80 7.45
N GLY A 90 20.61 8.79 7.86
CA GLY A 90 22.06 8.71 7.73
C GLY A 90 22.79 9.89 8.34
N ILE A 91 24.07 9.67 8.65
CA ILE A 91 24.96 10.66 9.26
C ILE A 91 26.28 10.64 8.49
N THR A 92 26.77 11.83 8.16
CA THR A 92 28.08 12.01 7.53
C THR A 92 28.88 12.99 8.38
N GLU A 93 30.07 12.56 8.81
CA GLU A 93 31.02 13.39 9.55
C GLU A 93 32.22 13.68 8.67
N ASP A 94 32.41 14.95 8.33
CA ASP A 94 33.55 15.44 7.59
C ASP A 94 34.46 16.21 8.55
N THR A 95 35.71 15.78 8.65
CA THR A 95 36.72 16.42 9.48
C THR A 95 37.86 16.89 8.59
N TRP A 96 38.25 18.16 8.67
CA TRP A 96 39.37 18.70 7.92
C TRP A 96 40.18 19.67 8.77
N ILE A 97 41.47 19.77 8.45
CA ILE A 97 42.40 20.65 9.15
C ILE A 97 42.74 21.80 8.22
N THR A 98 42.58 23.03 8.68
CA THR A 98 43.08 24.23 8.01
C THR A 98 44.24 24.81 8.80
N LYS A 99 45.24 25.35 8.11
CA LYS A 99 46.28 26.15 8.76
C LYS A 99 45.72 27.54 9.02
N GLY A 100 45.65 27.93 10.28
CA GLY A 100 45.34 29.29 10.69
C GLY A 100 46.45 30.27 10.29
N LYS A 101 46.13 31.57 10.27
CA LYS A 101 47.05 32.66 9.88
C LYS A 101 48.33 32.76 10.75
N GLY A 102 48.47 31.95 11.81
CA GLY A 102 49.64 31.91 12.70
C GLY A 102 50.37 30.56 12.78
N GLY A 103 50.07 29.59 11.91
CA GLY A 103 50.70 28.25 11.95
C GLY A 103 49.96 27.19 12.77
N ASP A 104 48.96 27.60 13.56
CA ASP A 104 48.10 26.69 14.31
C ASP A 104 47.16 25.91 13.38
N ALA A 105 47.10 24.60 13.57
CA ALA A 105 46.16 23.72 12.89
C ALA A 105 44.76 23.87 13.51
N LEU A 106 43.80 24.42 12.76
CA LEU A 106 42.40 24.50 13.14
C LEU A 106 41.68 23.25 12.63
N LEU A 107 41.16 22.46 13.57
CA LEU A 107 40.32 21.31 13.26
C LEU A 107 38.87 21.78 13.03
N HIS A 108 38.37 21.58 11.83
CA HIS A 108 36.97 21.79 11.49
C HIS A 108 36.25 20.44 11.45
N LYS A 109 35.06 20.41 12.05
CA LYS A 109 34.16 19.26 12.02
C LYS A 109 32.80 19.72 11.49
N LYS A 110 32.32 19.08 10.43
CA LYS A 110 30.97 19.24 9.91
C LYS A 110 30.24 17.92 10.02
N VAL A 111 29.06 17.95 10.62
CA VAL A 111 28.20 16.77 10.70
C VAL A 111 26.91 17.07 9.94
N THR A 112 26.60 16.23 8.96
CA THR A 112 25.40 16.33 8.12
C THR A 112 24.48 15.18 8.43
N TYR A 113 23.20 15.47 8.66
CA TYR A 113 22.16 14.47 8.91
C TYR A 113 21.19 14.41 7.76
N LYS A 114 20.79 13.19 7.40
CA LYS A 114 19.70 12.91 6.50
C LYS A 114 18.57 12.31 7.31
N PHE A 115 17.38 12.88 7.18
CA PHE A 115 16.16 12.36 7.80
C PHE A 115 15.36 11.55 6.79
N HIS A 116 14.55 10.62 7.28
CA HIS A 116 13.54 9.96 6.46
C HIS A 116 12.45 10.95 6.02
N ASP A 117 11.79 10.63 4.91
CA ASP A 117 10.78 11.48 4.29
C ASP A 117 9.53 11.61 5.18
N LYS A 118 9.40 12.78 5.80
CA LYS A 118 8.28 13.15 6.68
C LYS A 118 6.94 13.16 5.94
N LEU A 119 6.91 13.61 4.68
CA LEU A 119 5.68 13.73 3.90
C LEU A 119 5.11 12.35 3.58
N ARG A 120 5.98 11.42 3.15
CA ARG A 120 5.56 10.03 2.91
C ARG A 120 5.00 9.35 4.15
N ALA A 121 5.58 9.62 5.32
CA ALA A 121 5.07 9.08 6.58
C ALA A 121 3.67 9.64 6.92
N LEU A 122 3.47 10.95 6.75
CA LEU A 122 2.17 11.59 6.96
C LEU A 122 1.10 11.10 5.98
N GLU A 123 1.45 10.92 4.70
CA GLU A 123 0.53 10.37 3.69
C GLU A 123 0.10 8.94 4.04
N ALA A 124 1.04 8.09 4.49
CA ALA A 124 0.73 6.72 4.90
C ALA A 124 -0.25 6.70 6.08
N LEU A 125 -0.05 7.56 7.08
CA LEU A 125 -0.95 7.72 8.22
C LEU A 125 -2.33 8.29 7.79
N ALA A 126 -2.34 9.27 6.89
CA ALA A 126 -3.57 9.86 6.38
C ALA A 126 -4.40 8.86 5.56
N LYS A 127 -3.74 8.00 4.75
CA LYS A 127 -4.40 6.88 4.05
C LYS A 127 -4.95 5.86 5.03
N PHE A 128 -4.18 5.49 6.06
CA PHE A 128 -4.65 4.57 7.10
C PHE A 128 -5.88 5.11 7.84
N LYS A 129 -5.92 6.42 8.12
CA LYS A 129 -7.07 7.11 8.71
C LYS A 129 -8.19 7.45 7.71
N GLN A 130 -8.06 7.06 6.45
CA GLN A 130 -9.01 7.35 5.37
C GLN A 130 -9.30 8.86 5.18
N MET A 131 -8.35 9.73 5.55
CA MET A 131 -8.48 11.19 5.40
C MET A 131 -8.35 11.65 3.94
N LEU A 132 -7.59 10.91 3.14
CA LEU A 132 -7.41 11.18 1.72
C LEU A 132 -8.47 10.43 0.92
N ILE A 133 -9.62 11.08 0.71
CA ILE A 133 -10.69 10.55 -0.13
C ILE A 133 -10.33 10.80 -1.59
N GLN A 134 -10.01 9.73 -2.33
CA GLN A 134 -9.82 9.83 -3.77
C GLN A 134 -11.16 9.57 -4.46
N ARG A 135 -11.80 10.62 -4.94
CA ARG A 135 -12.99 10.51 -5.80
C ARG A 135 -12.52 10.15 -7.21
N ILE A 136 -12.94 8.99 -7.69
CA ILE A 136 -12.69 8.54 -9.05
C ILE A 136 -14.02 8.66 -9.79
N ASP A 137 -14.14 9.68 -10.64
CA ASP A 137 -15.27 9.78 -11.56
C ASP A 137 -14.95 8.93 -12.80
N ILE A 138 -15.71 7.84 -12.98
CA ILE A 138 -15.56 6.94 -14.13
C ILE A 138 -16.60 7.35 -15.15
N SER A 139 -16.20 8.14 -16.15
CA SER A 139 -17.01 8.43 -17.33
C SER A 139 -16.54 7.56 -18.50
N GLY A 140 -17.37 6.61 -18.93
CA GLY A 140 -17.09 5.76 -20.08
C GLY A 140 -18.34 5.02 -20.55
N GLU A 141 -18.44 4.81 -21.86
CA GLU A 141 -19.49 3.99 -22.45
C GLU A 141 -19.25 2.52 -22.07
N MET A 142 -20.13 1.97 -21.24
CA MET A 142 -20.02 0.60 -20.76
C MET A 142 -20.84 -0.32 -21.66
N THR A 143 -20.20 -1.03 -22.59
CA THR A 143 -20.88 -2.03 -23.42
C THR A 143 -21.18 -3.27 -22.58
N LEU A 144 -22.43 -3.37 -22.11
CA LEU A 144 -22.90 -4.58 -21.44
C LEU A 144 -23.05 -5.70 -22.49
N LYS A 145 -22.27 -6.78 -22.36
CA LYS A 145 -22.52 -8.02 -23.11
C LYS A 145 -23.48 -8.88 -22.31
N PRO A 146 -24.77 -8.96 -22.67
CA PRO A 146 -25.68 -9.86 -22.00
C PRO A 146 -25.17 -11.30 -22.11
N LYS A 147 -25.28 -12.05 -21.01
CA LYS A 147 -24.86 -13.46 -20.90
C LYS A 147 -25.83 -14.45 -21.56
N PHE A 148 -26.91 -13.93 -22.12
CA PHE A 148 -27.95 -14.71 -22.77
C PHE A 148 -27.93 -14.40 -24.26
N ASP A 149 -27.93 -15.45 -25.06
CA ASP A 149 -28.15 -15.32 -26.49
C ASP A 149 -29.62 -14.95 -26.72
N LEU A 150 -29.85 -13.78 -27.31
CA LEU A 150 -31.19 -13.29 -27.61
C LEU A 150 -31.89 -14.18 -28.65
N GLU A 151 -31.13 -14.89 -29.50
CA GLU A 151 -31.70 -15.85 -30.44
C GLU A 151 -32.20 -17.11 -29.72
N GLU A 152 -31.49 -17.61 -28.71
CA GLU A 152 -31.96 -18.74 -27.89
C GLU A 152 -33.23 -18.40 -27.12
N LEU A 153 -33.28 -17.22 -26.50
CA LEU A 153 -34.48 -16.75 -25.81
C LEU A 153 -35.66 -16.57 -26.76
N ARG A 154 -35.42 -16.02 -27.96
CA ARG A 154 -36.46 -15.86 -28.98
C ARG A 154 -37.00 -17.19 -29.48
N LYS A 155 -36.13 -18.19 -29.68
CA LYS A 155 -36.51 -19.54 -30.08
C LYS A 155 -37.37 -20.21 -29.01
N SER A 156 -36.94 -20.13 -27.74
CA SER A 156 -37.72 -20.65 -26.60
C SER A 156 -39.09 -19.98 -26.46
N TYR A 157 -39.20 -18.67 -26.72
CA TYR A 157 -40.47 -17.95 -26.67
C TYR A 157 -41.43 -18.34 -27.80
N VAL A 158 -40.90 -18.58 -29.00
CA VAL A 158 -41.70 -19.05 -30.15
C VAL A 158 -42.14 -20.50 -29.93
N ASP A 159 -41.31 -21.35 -29.34
CA ASP A 159 -41.67 -22.75 -29.03
C ASP A 159 -42.77 -22.83 -27.96
N ILE A 160 -42.70 -21.99 -26.91
CA ILE A 160 -43.71 -21.90 -25.85
C ILE A 160 -45.06 -21.38 -26.38
N ASN A 161 -45.06 -20.37 -27.25
CA ASN A 161 -46.29 -19.78 -27.79
C ASN A 161 -46.83 -20.47 -29.05
N GLY A 162 -45.97 -21.19 -29.79
CA GLY A 162 -46.33 -21.97 -30.97
C GLY A 162 -47.02 -23.29 -30.61
N ALA A 163 -46.69 -23.90 -29.47
CA ALA A 163 -47.33 -25.12 -28.98
C ALA A 163 -48.78 -24.91 -28.49
N GLY A 164 -49.22 -23.67 -28.26
CA GLY A 164 -50.53 -23.32 -27.69
C GLY A 164 -51.70 -23.17 -28.68
N ARG A 165 -51.47 -23.19 -30.01
CA ARG A 165 -52.55 -23.03 -31.01
C ARG A 165 -53.02 -24.37 -31.59
N LYS A 166 -53.62 -25.23 -30.77
CA LYS A 166 -54.52 -26.28 -31.31
C LYS A 166 -55.83 -25.61 -31.72
N LYS A 167 -56.13 -25.59 -33.03
CA LYS A 167 -57.42 -25.13 -33.57
C LYS A 167 -58.57 -25.89 -32.90
N PRO A 168 -59.67 -25.22 -32.50
CA PRO A 168 -60.86 -25.92 -32.02
C PRO A 168 -61.45 -26.75 -33.16
N ARG A 169 -61.70 -28.05 -32.89
CA ARG A 169 -62.45 -28.95 -33.76
C ARG A 169 -63.90 -28.44 -33.84
N THR A 170 -64.30 -27.89 -34.98
CA THR A 170 -65.71 -27.62 -35.28
C THR A 170 -66.41 -28.97 -35.55
N LYS A 171 -67.39 -29.33 -34.71
CA LYS A 171 -68.27 -30.47 -34.92
C LYS A 171 -69.24 -30.13 -36.06
N LYS A 172 -69.31 -31.00 -37.08
CA LYS A 172 -70.41 -31.02 -38.07
C LYS A 172 -71.69 -31.49 -37.37
N SER A 173 -72.79 -30.80 -37.63
CA SER A 173 -74.17 -31.28 -37.55
C SER A 173 -74.85 -30.95 -38.86
#